data_AF-H5TGX0-F1
#
_entry.id   AF-H5TGX0-F1
#
_cell.length_a   1.000
_cell.length_b   1.000
_cell.length_c   1.000
_cell.angle_alpha   90.00
_cell.angle_beta   90.00
_cell.angle_gamma   90.00
#
_symmetry.space_group_name_H-M   'P 1'
#
loop_
_entity.id
_entity.type
_entity.pdbx_description
1 polymer ?
#
loop_
_entity_poly.entity_id
_entity_poly.type
_entity_poly.pdbx_seq_one_letter_code
_entity_poly.pdbx_strand_id
1 'polypeptide(L)'
;MSEALATVDRLSARLGVALAANTADYARAEEALWSSSVQARSLAGRPDWTVENIPNGAVDVVLSAALRIYRNPDWYIANQAGTYQATLASSDFSTGNIFLSGEIQELKKYAALNLHVVSVYRDDQRVNPRFDPANYTSIPVDGCLGDPVYGWNGEFDR
;
A
#
# COMPACT_ATOMS: atom_id res chain seq x y z
N MET A 1 -5.59 7.74 20.84
CA MET A 1 -5.28 6.30 20.67
C MET A 1 -5.85 5.87 19.34
N SER A 2 -5.09 5.16 18.50
CA SER A 2 -5.57 4.63 17.22
C SER A 2 -6.49 3.44 17.45
N GLU A 3 -7.68 3.46 16.84
CA GLU A 3 -8.68 2.39 16.91
C GLU A 3 -8.21 1.13 16.15
N ALA A 4 -8.74 -0.05 16.49
CA ALA A 4 -8.53 -1.26 15.69
C ALA A 4 -9.27 -1.14 14.33
N LEU A 5 -8.71 -1.70 13.26
CA LEU A 5 -9.29 -1.67 11.91
C LEU A 5 -10.34 -2.77 11.66
N ALA A 6 -10.49 -3.69 12.62
CA ALA A 6 -11.48 -4.74 12.59
C ALA A 6 -11.98 -5.05 14.00
N THR A 7 -13.21 -5.56 14.08
CA THR A 7 -13.89 -5.88 15.34
C THR A 7 -13.55 -7.28 15.86
N VAL A 8 -13.59 -7.46 17.18
CA VAL A 8 -13.44 -8.79 17.82
C VAL A 8 -14.50 -9.79 17.33
N ASP A 9 -15.71 -9.33 17.00
CA ASP A 9 -16.78 -10.20 16.49
C ASP A 9 -16.44 -10.85 15.14
N ARG A 10 -15.73 -10.12 14.26
CA ARG A 10 -15.25 -10.68 12.98
C ARG A 10 -14.14 -11.70 13.21
N LEU A 11 -13.29 -11.47 14.22
CA LEU A 11 -12.24 -12.41 14.59
C LEU A 11 -12.84 -13.68 15.23
N SER A 12 -13.82 -13.53 16.12
CA SER A 12 -14.53 -14.63 16.78
C SER A 12 -15.26 -15.51 15.76
N ALA A 13 -15.92 -14.90 14.77
CA ALA A 13 -16.54 -15.60 13.65
C ALA A 13 -15.52 -16.42 12.83
N ARG A 14 -14.32 -15.88 12.57
CA ARG A 14 -13.25 -16.63 11.89
C ARG A 14 -12.64 -17.74 12.74
N LEU A 15 -12.57 -17.55 14.06
CA LEU A 15 -12.09 -18.57 14.99
C LEU A 15 -13.09 -19.70 15.19
N GLY A 16 -14.38 -19.46 14.95
CA GLY A 16 -15.47 -20.40 15.24
C GLY A 16 -15.74 -20.54 16.75
N VAL A 17 -15.32 -19.54 17.55
CA VAL A 17 -15.45 -19.54 19.02
C VAL A 17 -16.04 -18.22 19.46
N ALA A 18 -17.00 -18.25 20.39
CA ALA A 18 -17.54 -17.05 21.00
C ALA A 18 -16.52 -16.47 22.01
N LEU A 19 -16.09 -15.24 21.80
CA LEU A 19 -15.22 -14.50 22.71
C LEU A 19 -16.08 -13.57 23.57
N ALA A 20 -16.25 -13.90 24.85
CA ALA A 20 -17.06 -13.08 25.76
C ALA A 20 -16.28 -11.83 26.23
N ALA A 21 -16.94 -10.67 26.23
CA ALA A 21 -16.35 -9.44 26.73
C ALA A 21 -15.88 -9.59 28.19
N ASN A 22 -14.82 -8.87 28.56
CA ASN A 22 -14.17 -8.91 29.88
C ASN A 22 -13.48 -10.24 30.25
N THR A 23 -13.24 -11.12 29.27
CA THR A 23 -12.39 -12.31 29.48
C THR A 23 -10.95 -12.04 29.05
N ALA A 24 -10.01 -12.82 29.59
CA ALA A 24 -8.60 -12.74 29.18
C ALA A 24 -8.41 -13.02 27.68
N ASP A 25 -9.20 -13.93 27.12
CA ASP A 25 -9.19 -14.25 25.68
C ASP A 25 -9.69 -13.09 24.83
N TYR A 26 -10.73 -12.38 25.29
CA TYR A 26 -11.20 -11.16 24.63
C TYR A 26 -10.14 -10.06 24.64
N ALA A 27 -9.51 -9.82 25.79
CA ALA A 27 -8.43 -8.83 25.89
C ALA A 27 -7.24 -9.19 24.98
N ARG A 28 -6.90 -10.48 24.88
CA ARG A 28 -5.86 -10.97 23.95
C ARG A 28 -6.25 -10.73 22.50
N ALA A 29 -7.50 -11.00 22.13
CA ALA A 29 -8.01 -10.76 20.79
C ALA A 29 -7.99 -9.27 20.42
N GLU A 30 -8.36 -8.41 21.35
CA GLU A 30 -8.34 -6.95 21.19
C GLU A 30 -6.91 -6.43 20.95
N GLU A 31 -5.94 -6.86 21.78
CA GLU A 31 -4.54 -6.47 21.62
C GLU A 31 -3.94 -6.98 20.29
N ALA A 32 -4.26 -8.21 19.90
CA ALA A 32 -3.84 -8.77 18.62
C ALA A 32 -4.37 -7.96 17.42
N LEU A 33 -5.63 -7.53 17.49
CA LEU A 33 -6.25 -6.67 16.48
C LEU A 33 -5.63 -5.28 16.47
N TRP A 34 -5.39 -4.70 17.64
CA TRP A 34 -4.79 -3.37 17.77
C TRP A 34 -3.38 -3.34 17.16
N SER A 35 -2.52 -4.28 17.57
CA SER A 35 -1.14 -4.38 17.07
C SER A 35 -1.10 -4.58 15.55
N SER A 36 -1.91 -5.51 15.03
CA SER A 36 -2.03 -5.74 13.59
C SER A 36 -2.51 -4.49 12.84
N SER A 37 -3.46 -3.76 13.43
CA SER A 37 -4.04 -2.56 12.83
C SER A 37 -3.04 -1.40 12.75
N VAL A 38 -2.28 -1.16 13.82
CA VAL A 38 -1.24 -0.12 13.85
C VAL A 38 -0.19 -0.40 12.78
N GLN A 39 0.28 -1.65 12.70
CA GLN A 39 1.30 -2.02 11.74
C GLN A 39 0.78 -2.01 10.30
N ALA A 40 -0.47 -2.40 10.04
CA ALA A 40 -1.09 -2.28 8.72
C ALA A 40 -1.15 -0.83 8.24
N ARG A 41 -1.58 0.11 9.09
CA ARG A 41 -1.58 1.56 8.76
C ARG A 41 -0.18 2.06 8.43
N SER A 42 0.81 1.64 9.22
CA SER A 42 2.20 2.01 9.00
C SER A 42 2.74 1.47 7.67
N LEU A 43 2.44 0.21 7.33
CA LEU A 43 2.93 -0.42 6.11
C LEU A 43 2.27 0.12 4.84
N ALA A 44 0.98 0.45 4.92
CA ALA A 44 0.25 1.05 3.81
C ALA A 44 0.47 2.57 3.70
N GLY A 45 1.06 3.22 4.71
CA GLY A 45 1.15 4.68 4.76
C GLY A 45 -0.21 5.36 4.81
N ARG A 46 -1.18 4.73 5.49
CA ARG A 46 -2.58 5.16 5.59
C ARG A 46 -2.98 5.33 7.06
N PRO A 47 -2.50 6.39 7.75
CA PRO A 47 -2.83 6.63 9.15
C PRO A 47 -4.31 6.98 9.37
N ASP A 48 -4.99 7.42 8.31
CA ASP A 48 -6.40 7.81 8.26
C ASP A 48 -7.35 6.61 8.12
N TRP A 49 -6.85 5.37 8.03
CA TRP A 49 -7.72 4.21 7.99
C TRP A 49 -8.51 4.02 9.30
N THR A 50 -9.81 3.86 9.13
CA THR A 50 -10.84 3.59 10.12
C THR A 50 -11.57 2.30 9.76
N VAL A 51 -12.43 1.80 10.64
CA VAL A 51 -13.22 0.58 10.39
C VAL A 51 -14.14 0.76 9.17
N GLU A 52 -14.58 1.98 8.90
CA GLU A 52 -15.54 2.32 7.85
C GLU A 52 -14.90 2.51 6.47
N ASN A 53 -13.65 2.99 6.41
CA ASN A 53 -13.01 3.38 5.14
C ASN A 53 -11.95 2.39 4.63
N ILE A 54 -11.59 1.40 5.45
CA ILE A 54 -10.57 0.42 5.07
C ILE A 54 -11.08 -0.51 3.96
N PRO A 55 -10.27 -0.78 2.91
CA PRO A 55 -10.64 -1.76 1.88
C PRO A 55 -10.81 -3.17 2.46
N ASN A 56 -11.82 -3.91 1.99
CA ASN A 56 -12.10 -5.28 2.46
C ASN A 56 -10.87 -6.21 2.37
N GLY A 57 -10.06 -6.10 1.32
CA GLY A 57 -8.83 -6.89 1.19
C GLY A 57 -7.81 -6.61 2.29
N ALA A 58 -7.68 -5.35 2.72
CA ALA A 58 -6.81 -4.97 3.83
C ALA A 58 -7.37 -5.44 5.18
N VAL A 59 -8.70 -5.42 5.36
CA VAL A 59 -9.37 -5.99 6.54
C VAL A 59 -9.07 -7.48 6.67
N ASP A 60 -9.16 -8.23 5.58
CA ASP A 60 -8.89 -9.67 5.58
C ASP A 60 -7.45 -9.99 5.96
N VAL A 61 -6.49 -9.16 5.54
CA VAL A 61 -5.08 -9.27 5.93
C VAL A 61 -4.89 -8.98 7.42
N VAL A 62 -5.50 -7.90 7.94
CA VAL A 62 -5.45 -7.57 9.37
C VAL A 62 -6.04 -8.68 10.24
N LEU A 63 -7.19 -9.25 9.82
CA LEU A 63 -7.82 -10.37 10.53
C LEU A 63 -6.96 -11.64 10.51
N SER A 64 -6.31 -11.95 9.39
CA SER A 64 -5.41 -13.10 9.28
C SER A 64 -4.18 -12.96 10.16
N ALA A 65 -3.59 -11.75 10.21
CA ALA A 65 -2.49 -11.40 11.10
C ALA A 65 -2.89 -11.51 12.58
N ALA A 66 -4.02 -10.91 12.97
CA ALA A 66 -4.52 -10.96 14.34
C ALA A 66 -4.81 -12.40 14.78
N LEU A 67 -5.35 -13.25 13.89
CA LEU A 67 -5.60 -14.66 14.18
C LEU A 67 -4.31 -15.43 14.50
N ARG A 68 -3.22 -15.14 13.78
CA ARG A 68 -1.92 -15.76 14.06
C ARG A 68 -1.35 -15.32 15.40
N ILE A 69 -1.37 -14.02 15.70
CA ILE A 69 -0.92 -13.51 17.01
C ILE A 69 -1.74 -14.14 18.14
N TYR A 70 -3.06 -14.21 17.96
CA TYR A 70 -3.95 -14.79 18.97
C TYR A 70 -3.62 -16.26 19.27
N ARG A 71 -3.34 -17.06 18.23
CA ARG A 71 -3.03 -18.50 18.36
C ARG A 71 -1.59 -18.78 18.82
N ASN A 72 -0.64 -17.93 18.46
CA ASN A 72 0.78 -18.09 18.79
C ASN A 72 1.36 -16.74 19.21
N PRO A 73 1.10 -16.28 20.45
CA PRO A 73 1.60 -15.00 20.93
C PRO A 73 3.13 -15.00 21.13
N ASP A 74 3.70 -16.15 21.48
CA ASP A 74 5.14 -16.31 21.78
C ASP A 74 6.01 -16.53 20.52
N TRP A 75 5.39 -16.56 19.34
CA TRP A 75 6.03 -16.72 18.03
C TRP A 75 6.95 -17.94 17.93
N TYR A 76 6.51 -19.08 18.49
CA TYR A 76 7.26 -20.33 18.34
C TYR A 76 7.31 -20.75 16.86
N ILE A 77 8.54 -20.88 16.33
CA ILE A 77 8.81 -21.37 14.96
C ILE A 77 8.63 -22.89 14.88
N ALA A 78 9.00 -23.58 15.94
CA ALA A 78 8.75 -25.00 16.12
C ALA A 78 8.18 -25.20 17.52
N ASN A 79 7.02 -25.84 17.59
CA ASN A 79 6.45 -26.26 18.86
C ASN A 79 6.27 -27.78 18.83
N GLN A 80 6.85 -28.45 19.81
CA GLN A 80 6.74 -29.90 19.97
C GLN A 80 5.92 -30.16 21.23
N ALA A 81 4.74 -30.73 21.04
CA ALA A 81 3.89 -31.21 22.11
C ALA A 81 3.83 -32.74 22.05
N GLY A 82 4.70 -33.39 22.82
CA GLY A 82 4.85 -34.86 22.79
C GLY A 82 5.38 -35.36 21.45
N THR A 83 4.65 -36.25 20.79
CA THR A 83 4.99 -36.82 19.47
C THR A 83 4.62 -35.93 18.29
N TYR A 84 3.82 -34.88 18.49
CA TYR A 84 3.42 -33.98 17.42
C TYR A 84 4.37 -32.80 17.33
N GLN A 85 4.93 -32.59 16.14
CA GLN A 85 5.76 -31.44 15.80
C GLN A 85 5.05 -30.60 14.75
N ALA A 86 4.79 -29.34 15.08
CA ALA A 86 4.37 -28.34 14.12
C ALA A 86 5.55 -27.40 13.86
N THR A 87 5.97 -27.31 12.59
CA THR A 87 7.06 -26.43 12.17
C THR A 87 6.50 -25.40 11.18
N LEU A 88 6.63 -24.13 11.53
CA LEU A 88 6.35 -23.02 10.62
C LEU A 88 7.59 -22.76 9.76
N ALA A 89 7.40 -22.36 8.50
CA ALA A 89 8.50 -22.06 7.61
C ALA A 89 9.28 -20.83 8.12
N SER A 90 10.53 -21.05 8.53
CA SER A 90 11.40 -20.02 9.11
C SER A 90 11.55 -18.76 8.24
N SER A 91 11.47 -18.91 6.90
CA SER A 91 11.53 -17.81 5.95
C SER A 91 10.52 -16.70 6.23
N ASP A 92 9.31 -17.07 6.66
CA ASP A 92 8.21 -16.13 6.85
C ASP A 92 8.27 -15.38 8.19
N PHE A 93 9.02 -15.92 9.17
CA PHE A 93 9.10 -15.36 10.53
C PHE A 93 10.46 -14.72 10.85
N SER A 94 11.45 -14.86 9.97
CA SER A 94 12.82 -14.36 10.15
C SER A 94 12.95 -12.83 10.26
N THR A 95 11.97 -12.07 9.78
CA THR A 95 12.00 -10.59 9.77
C THR A 95 11.34 -9.96 11.01
N GLY A 96 10.78 -10.77 11.93
CA GLY A 96 10.09 -10.26 13.12
C GLY A 96 8.84 -9.43 12.82
N ASN A 97 8.28 -9.56 11.61
CA ASN A 97 7.05 -8.89 11.20
C ASN A 97 5.83 -9.80 11.46
N ILE A 98 4.73 -9.21 11.90
CA ILE A 98 3.45 -9.91 12.11
C ILE A 98 2.85 -10.38 10.77
N PHE A 99 3.15 -9.64 9.69
CA PHE A 99 2.64 -9.92 8.35
C PHE A 99 3.56 -10.82 7.55
N LEU A 100 2.95 -11.75 6.81
CA LEU A 100 3.65 -12.57 5.83
C LEU A 100 4.04 -11.74 4.61
N SER A 101 5.04 -12.21 3.85
CA SER A 101 5.53 -11.53 2.65
C SER A 101 4.41 -11.23 1.63
N GLY A 102 3.50 -12.18 1.38
CA GLY A 102 2.36 -12.00 0.48
C GLY A 102 1.31 -11.01 0.99
N GLU A 103 1.10 -10.95 2.30
CA GLU A 103 0.18 -10.00 2.93
C GLU A 103 0.72 -8.57 2.88
N ILE A 104 2.04 -8.41 3.03
CA ILE A 104 2.69 -7.11 2.84
C ILE A 104 2.50 -6.63 1.41
N GLN A 105 2.62 -7.52 0.42
CA GLN A 105 2.36 -7.16 -0.98
C GLN A 105 0.90 -6.74 -1.19
N GLU A 106 -0.05 -7.44 -0.57
CA GLU A 106 -1.47 -7.09 -0.64
C GLU A 106 -1.74 -5.72 0.00
N LEU A 107 -1.21 -5.44 1.19
CA LEU A 107 -1.33 -4.12 1.83
C LEU A 107 -0.71 -3.00 0.99
N LYS A 108 0.41 -3.27 0.33
CA LYS A 108 1.09 -2.31 -0.55
C LYS A 108 0.25 -1.91 -1.77
N LYS A 109 -0.68 -2.76 -2.24
CA LYS A 109 -1.61 -2.39 -3.33
C LYS A 109 -2.52 -1.22 -2.93
N TYR A 110 -2.84 -1.12 -1.64
CA TYR A 110 -3.69 -0.06 -1.09
C TYR A 110 -2.88 1.11 -0.53
N ALA A 111 -1.55 1.08 -0.68
CA ALA A 111 -0.68 2.12 -0.15
C ALA A 111 -0.94 3.47 -0.82
N ALA A 112 -0.60 4.55 -0.11
CA ALA A 112 -0.56 5.87 -0.72
C ALA A 112 0.41 5.84 -1.92
N LEU A 113 -0.10 6.13 -3.12
CA LEU A 113 0.73 6.25 -4.32
C LEU A 113 1.64 7.47 -4.14
N ASN A 114 2.94 7.23 -3.95
CA ASN A 114 3.94 8.29 -4.01
C ASN A 114 4.18 8.62 -5.49
N LEU A 115 3.29 9.43 -6.06
CA LEU A 115 3.43 9.91 -7.42
C LEU A 115 4.52 10.99 -7.45
N HIS A 116 5.73 10.58 -7.80
CA HIS A 116 6.84 11.50 -7.99
C HIS A 116 6.77 12.11 -9.39
N VAL A 117 6.49 13.40 -9.47
CA VAL A 117 6.65 14.15 -10.72
C VAL A 117 8.15 14.38 -10.92
N VAL A 118 8.75 13.64 -11.84
CA VAL A 118 10.11 13.91 -12.30
C VAL A 118 10.02 15.00 -13.36
N SER A 119 10.26 16.25 -12.97
CA SER A 119 10.40 17.35 -13.91
C SER A 119 11.68 17.15 -14.72
N VAL A 120 11.54 16.72 -15.97
CA VAL A 120 12.65 16.65 -16.91
C VAL A 120 12.78 18.03 -17.55
N TYR A 121 13.77 18.81 -17.14
CA TYR A 121 14.13 20.02 -17.86
C TYR A 121 14.90 19.62 -19.13
N ARG A 122 14.49 20.16 -20.28
CA ARG A 122 15.31 20.12 -21.50
C ARG A 122 16.42 21.16 -21.33
N ASP A 123 17.64 20.70 -21.09
CA ASP A 123 18.85 21.53 -21.04
C ASP A 123 19.35 21.92 -22.46
N ASP A 124 18.40 22.14 -23.39
CA ASP A 124 18.69 22.54 -24.76
C ASP A 124 18.26 23.99 -24.98
N GLN A 125 18.87 24.89 -24.20
CA GLN A 125 18.93 26.32 -24.51
C GLN A 125 20.09 26.64 -25.47
N ARG A 126 20.54 25.68 -26.28
CA ARG A 126 21.31 26.02 -27.47
C ARG A 126 20.33 26.51 -28.51
N VAL A 127 20.16 27.82 -28.56
CA VAL A 127 19.56 28.53 -29.69
C VAL A 127 20.19 27.94 -30.95
N ASN A 128 19.42 27.12 -31.67
CA ASN A 128 19.87 26.49 -32.89
C ASN A 128 20.17 27.63 -33.87
N PRO A 129 21.42 27.84 -34.33
CA PRO A 129 21.79 28.98 -35.15
C PRO A 129 21.13 28.98 -36.55
N ARG A 130 20.34 27.94 -36.86
CA ARG A 130 19.50 27.83 -38.07
C ARG A 130 18.04 28.23 -37.85
N PHE A 131 17.65 28.57 -36.62
CA PHE A 131 16.27 28.88 -36.26
C PHE A 131 16.15 30.39 -36.00
N ASP A 132 15.77 31.15 -37.02
CA ASP A 132 15.44 32.57 -36.89
C ASP A 132 13.93 32.70 -36.60
N PRO A 133 13.53 33.13 -35.39
CA PRO A 133 12.12 33.31 -35.03
C PRO A 133 11.40 34.36 -35.89
N ALA A 134 12.13 35.26 -36.55
CA ALA A 134 11.54 36.29 -37.40
C ALA A 134 10.97 35.74 -38.73
N ASN A 135 11.37 34.53 -39.13
CA ASN A 135 10.96 33.91 -40.41
C ASN A 135 9.79 32.92 -40.28
N TYR A 136 9.22 32.74 -39.08
CA TYR A 136 8.09 31.83 -38.86
C TYR A 136 6.89 32.59 -38.30
N THR A 137 5.80 32.65 -39.07
CA THR A 137 4.51 33.08 -38.55
C THR A 137 3.90 31.94 -37.75
N SER A 138 3.72 32.14 -36.45
CA SER A 138 2.93 31.22 -35.63
C SER A 138 1.48 31.28 -36.10
N ILE A 139 0.94 30.15 -36.57
CA ILE A 139 -0.49 30.00 -36.75
C ILE A 139 -1.04 29.48 -35.41
N PRO A 140 -1.79 30.29 -34.65
CA PRO A 140 -2.37 29.81 -33.40
C PRO A 140 -3.51 28.85 -33.72
N VAL A 141 -3.27 27.55 -33.55
CA VAL A 141 -4.34 26.55 -33.42
C VAL A 141 -4.58 26.38 -31.93
N ASP A 142 -5.69 26.97 -31.47
CA ASP A 142 -6.24 26.97 -30.11
C ASP A 142 -5.42 27.62 -28.99
N GLY A 143 -6.06 28.58 -28.32
CA GLY A 143 -5.53 29.38 -27.20
C GLY A 143 -5.35 28.63 -25.87
N CYS A 144 -4.83 27.40 -25.89
CA CYS A 144 -4.54 26.61 -24.70
C CYS A 144 -3.20 25.87 -24.83
N LEU A 145 -2.08 26.59 -24.73
CA LEU A 145 -0.74 26.08 -24.36
C LEU A 145 -0.31 24.73 -24.99
N GLY A 146 -0.64 24.50 -26.26
CA GLY A 146 -0.10 23.40 -27.07
C GLY A 146 1.15 23.85 -27.81
N ASP A 147 2.15 22.98 -27.91
CA ASP A 147 3.38 23.22 -28.66
C ASP A 147 3.07 23.70 -30.09
N PRO A 148 3.73 24.76 -30.59
CA PRO A 148 3.54 25.20 -31.97
C PRO A 148 4.04 24.11 -32.93
N VAL A 149 3.16 23.63 -33.79
CA VAL A 149 3.53 22.77 -34.92
C VAL A 149 3.98 23.67 -36.07
N TYR A 150 5.25 23.59 -36.43
CA TYR A 150 5.82 24.37 -37.52
C TYR A 150 5.44 23.78 -38.87
N GLY A 151 4.55 24.45 -39.61
CA GLY A 151 4.30 24.20 -41.02
C GLY A 151 5.29 24.94 -41.90
N TRP A 152 5.93 24.25 -42.84
CA TRP A 152 6.81 24.87 -43.83
C TRP A 152 5.97 25.48 -44.96
N ASN A 153 6.03 26.80 -45.14
CA ASN A 153 5.33 27.55 -46.18
C ASN A 153 6.24 27.88 -47.39
N GLY A 154 7.07 26.93 -47.82
CA GLY A 154 7.85 27.11 -49.04
C GLY A 154 6.95 27.04 -50.27
N GLU A 155 6.92 28.10 -51.07
CA GLU A 155 6.34 28.06 -52.42
C GLU A 155 7.12 27.03 -53.26
N PHE A 156 6.40 26.10 -53.88
CA PHE A 156 6.97 25.25 -54.93
C PHE A 156 7.11 26.10 -56.20
N ASP A 157 8.28 26.71 -56.40
CA ASP A 157 8.67 27.18 -57.73
C ASP A 157 8.74 25.98 -58.68
N ARG A 158 7.92 26.00 -59.73
CA ARG A 158 8.00 25.12 -60.90
C ARG A 158 8.58 25.88 -62.08
#